data_AF-A0A971CV69-F1
#
_entry.id   AF-A0A971CV69-F1
#
_cell.length_a   1.000
_cell.length_b   1.000
_cell.length_c   1.000
_cell.angle_alpha   90.00
_cell.angle_beta   90.00
_cell.angle_gamma   90.00
#
_symmetry.space_group_name_H-M   'P 1'
#
loop_
_entity.id
_entity.type
_entity.pdbx_description
1 polymer ?
#
loop_
_entity_poly.entity_id
_entity_poly.type
_entity_poly.pdbx_seq_one_letter_code
_entity_poly.pdbx_strand_id
1 'polypeptide(L)'
;DVSDFDAPIGYVVSDIPANDEERPAIYGNIVVWQDTNGGDYNLFGADVTDPEQPREFLIAAYEGDQQRPSIWRTTVVWQDNYFGDNDILAADILMRDRPAEFAVVLLEGDQQNAVVSGDTVVWEDDFYGDWDIFAARLSDQNQVSEFVVVSAEGDQRYPDIDGHLVVWQEDRDGHWDIYGHNLVTRRTFRITDDPGDQIRPAVSGTTVVWQDNRRGPWNIYAAVLDGPEVADCPLPPAGDVNGDCRVDFADVAVLAEAWLQSHLDGALTLGPKDGEDAWKSLERPSNDVPDRTRPEERNRNRGATRPLAG
;
A
#
# COMPACT_ATOMS: atom_id res chain seq x y z
N ASP A 1 13.08 -30.07 -24.43
CA ASP A 1 12.80 -31.49 -24.22
C ASP A 1 12.94 -31.73 -22.74
N VAL A 2 11.82 -31.88 -22.03
CA VAL A 2 11.76 -31.93 -20.55
C VAL A 2 11.65 -33.38 -20.08
N SER A 3 12.18 -34.31 -20.87
CA SER A 3 11.91 -35.75 -20.77
C SER A 3 12.83 -36.50 -19.81
N ASP A 4 13.81 -35.83 -19.20
CA ASP A 4 14.78 -36.44 -18.28
C ASP A 4 14.79 -35.61 -16.99
N PHE A 5 13.95 -36.01 -16.04
CA PHE A 5 13.97 -35.44 -14.70
C PHE A 5 14.77 -36.41 -13.83
N ASP A 6 15.96 -35.99 -13.39
CA ASP A 6 16.51 -36.52 -12.16
C ASP A 6 15.47 -36.33 -11.04
N ALA A 7 15.40 -37.29 -10.12
CA ALA A 7 14.49 -37.17 -8.98
C ALA A 7 14.79 -35.88 -8.20
N PRO A 8 13.77 -35.18 -7.66
CA PRO A 8 14.00 -34.01 -6.81
C PRO A 8 14.99 -34.34 -5.69
N ILE A 9 16.06 -33.55 -5.59
CA ILE A 9 17.09 -33.71 -4.56
C ILE A 9 16.73 -32.77 -3.41
N GLY A 10 16.43 -33.34 -2.24
CA GLY A 10 16.30 -32.58 -1.00
C GLY A 10 17.67 -32.34 -0.38
N TYR A 11 17.90 -31.14 0.13
CA TYR A 11 19.07 -30.78 0.91
C TYR A 11 18.66 -29.89 2.07
N VAL A 12 19.53 -29.85 3.08
CA VAL A 12 19.36 -29.06 4.29
C VAL A 12 19.76 -27.62 3.99
N VAL A 13 18.92 -26.65 4.36
CA VAL A 13 19.26 -25.22 4.28
C VAL A 13 19.93 -24.77 5.57
N SER A 14 19.37 -25.17 6.72
CA SER A 14 19.92 -24.99 8.07
C SER A 14 19.67 -26.24 8.93
N ASP A 15 20.55 -26.51 9.89
CA ASP A 15 20.45 -27.67 10.81
C ASP A 15 20.93 -27.35 12.24
N ILE A 16 20.65 -26.14 12.73
CA ILE A 16 21.17 -25.72 14.04
C ILE A 16 20.50 -26.57 15.14
N PRO A 17 21.28 -27.35 15.94
CA PRO A 17 20.67 -28.21 16.93
C PRO A 17 19.96 -27.42 18.03
N ALA A 18 18.76 -27.90 18.40
CA ALA A 18 17.87 -27.33 19.41
C ALA A 18 17.11 -26.05 18.98
N ASN A 19 17.36 -25.55 17.78
CA ASN A 19 16.52 -24.50 17.20
C ASN A 19 15.24 -25.10 16.59
N ASP A 20 14.15 -24.35 16.69
CA ASP A 20 12.89 -24.56 15.97
C ASP A 20 12.86 -23.59 14.78
N GLU A 21 13.25 -24.10 13.60
CA GLU A 21 13.28 -23.36 12.34
C GLU A 21 11.92 -23.46 11.64
N GLU A 22 11.19 -22.35 11.54
CA GLU A 22 9.78 -22.35 11.13
C GLU A 22 9.45 -21.30 10.05
N ARG A 23 8.26 -21.45 9.47
CA ARG A 23 7.65 -20.51 8.52
C ARG A 23 8.59 -20.03 7.40
N PRO A 24 9.15 -20.97 6.61
CA PRO A 24 10.01 -20.57 5.52
C PRO A 24 9.22 -19.83 4.43
N ALA A 25 9.82 -18.79 3.87
CA ALA A 25 9.39 -18.13 2.65
C ALA A 25 10.55 -18.10 1.64
N ILE A 26 10.25 -18.05 0.34
CA ILE A 26 11.27 -18.12 -0.71
C ILE A 26 10.95 -17.17 -1.86
N TYR A 27 11.99 -16.48 -2.35
CA TYR A 27 11.95 -15.79 -3.63
C TYR A 27 13.22 -16.08 -4.42
N GLY A 28 13.06 -16.69 -5.60
CA GLY A 28 14.19 -17.12 -6.41
C GLY A 28 15.07 -18.12 -5.66
N ASN A 29 16.32 -17.74 -5.39
CA ASN A 29 17.33 -18.53 -4.69
C ASN A 29 17.54 -18.09 -3.23
N ILE A 30 16.66 -17.23 -2.68
CA ILE A 30 16.75 -16.78 -1.30
C ILE A 30 15.61 -17.37 -0.50
N VAL A 31 15.95 -18.09 0.56
CA VAL A 31 15.01 -18.61 1.56
C VAL A 31 15.15 -17.77 2.82
N VAL A 32 14.05 -17.44 3.48
CA VAL A 32 14.01 -16.76 4.78
C VAL A 32 13.12 -17.55 5.74
N TRP A 33 13.43 -17.54 7.02
CA TRP A 33 12.68 -18.27 8.05
C TRP A 33 12.78 -17.57 9.40
N GLN A 34 11.86 -17.89 10.30
CA GLN A 34 11.96 -17.53 11.71
C GLN A 34 12.63 -18.67 12.48
N ASP A 35 13.47 -18.34 13.45
CA ASP A 35 14.25 -19.29 14.23
C ASP A 35 14.20 -18.93 15.72
N THR A 36 13.97 -19.91 16.59
CA THR A 36 14.09 -19.76 18.05
C THR A 36 14.77 -20.97 18.70
N ASN A 37 15.39 -20.78 19.87
CA ASN A 37 15.88 -21.86 20.74
C ASN A 37 15.11 -21.90 22.08
N GLY A 38 13.78 -21.72 22.01
CA GLY A 38 12.89 -21.70 23.17
C GLY A 38 12.74 -20.32 23.84
N GLY A 39 12.89 -19.25 23.06
CA GLY A 39 12.84 -17.86 23.53
C GLY A 39 12.34 -16.91 22.44
N ASP A 40 13.13 -15.87 22.18
CA ASP A 40 12.92 -14.88 21.14
C ASP A 40 13.03 -15.50 19.74
N TYR A 41 12.08 -15.17 18.86
CA TYR A 41 12.23 -15.47 17.44
C TYR A 41 13.11 -14.43 16.77
N ASN A 42 14.14 -14.91 16.08
CA ASN A 42 15.00 -14.13 15.21
C ASN A 42 14.72 -14.47 13.75
N LEU A 43 15.12 -13.59 12.85
CA LEU A 43 14.93 -13.77 11.42
C LEU A 43 16.24 -14.08 10.70
N PHE A 44 16.24 -15.18 9.95
CA PHE A 44 17.39 -15.65 9.17
C PHE A 44 17.04 -15.78 7.69
N GLY A 45 18.08 -15.77 6.86
CA GLY A 45 17.97 -16.09 5.44
C GLY A 45 19.17 -16.86 4.94
N ALA A 46 19.02 -17.48 3.77
CA ALA A 46 20.08 -18.20 3.10
C ALA A 46 20.01 -18.01 1.59
N ASP A 47 21.18 -17.84 0.96
CA ASP A 47 21.31 -18.05 -0.48
C ASP A 47 21.55 -19.53 -0.77
N VAL A 48 20.60 -20.14 -1.47
CA VAL A 48 20.59 -21.57 -1.81
C VAL A 48 20.98 -21.84 -3.27
N THR A 49 21.70 -20.90 -3.92
CA THR A 49 22.22 -21.10 -5.30
C THR A 49 23.09 -22.34 -5.41
N ASP A 50 23.90 -22.61 -4.38
CA ASP A 50 24.69 -23.82 -4.25
C ASP A 50 24.05 -24.72 -3.19
N PRO A 51 23.35 -25.81 -3.58
CA PRO A 51 22.67 -26.70 -2.63
C PRO A 51 23.65 -27.51 -1.77
N GLU A 52 24.93 -27.59 -2.14
CA GLU A 52 25.95 -28.23 -1.32
C GLU A 52 26.47 -27.30 -0.21
N GLN A 53 26.32 -25.99 -0.40
CA GLN A 53 26.80 -24.95 0.53
C GLN A 53 25.83 -23.76 0.60
N PRO A 54 24.62 -23.95 1.17
CA PRO A 54 23.73 -22.84 1.50
C PRO A 54 24.46 -21.78 2.33
N ARG A 55 24.30 -20.52 1.97
CA ARG A 55 24.97 -19.40 2.64
C ARG A 55 23.99 -18.65 3.51
N GLU A 56 23.94 -19.05 4.77
CA GLU A 56 23.11 -18.42 5.80
C GLU A 56 23.61 -17.01 6.19
N PHE A 57 22.68 -16.16 6.60
CA PHE A 57 22.90 -14.82 7.12
C PHE A 57 21.75 -14.42 8.07
N LEU A 58 22.07 -13.55 9.03
CA LEU A 58 21.08 -12.98 9.94
C LEU A 58 20.38 -11.80 9.25
N ILE A 59 19.06 -11.73 9.38
CA ILE A 59 18.24 -10.61 8.87
C ILE A 59 17.91 -9.64 10.00
N ALA A 60 17.36 -10.15 11.11
CA ALA A 60 16.99 -9.36 12.28
C ALA A 60 17.10 -10.21 13.54
N ALA A 61 17.58 -9.61 14.63
CA ALA A 61 17.71 -10.27 15.94
C ALA A 61 17.50 -9.28 17.09
N TYR A 62 16.38 -8.56 17.05
CA TYR A 62 16.05 -7.59 18.09
C TYR A 62 15.44 -8.29 19.30
N GLU A 63 15.36 -7.55 20.41
CA GLU A 63 14.47 -7.94 21.49
C GLU A 63 13.04 -8.08 20.93
N GLY A 64 12.30 -9.08 21.41
CA GLY A 64 10.99 -9.42 20.86
C GLY A 64 11.06 -10.57 19.86
N ASP A 65 9.92 -10.90 19.27
CA ASP A 65 9.74 -12.03 18.36
C ASP A 65 9.57 -11.51 16.93
N GLN A 66 10.60 -11.68 16.10
CA GLN A 66 10.50 -11.47 14.66
C GLN A 66 9.85 -12.71 14.00
N GLN A 67 8.63 -12.55 13.50
CA GLN A 67 7.80 -13.67 13.05
C GLN A 67 7.20 -13.46 11.67
N ARG A 68 6.77 -14.57 11.07
CA ARG A 68 6.04 -14.62 9.79
C ARG A 68 6.72 -13.85 8.64
N PRO A 69 7.97 -14.18 8.30
CA PRO A 69 8.64 -13.50 7.21
C PRO A 69 7.92 -13.73 5.87
N SER A 70 7.89 -12.69 5.05
CA SER A 70 7.56 -12.75 3.63
C SER A 70 8.68 -12.07 2.83
N ILE A 71 8.95 -12.55 1.63
CA ILE A 71 10.07 -12.08 0.80
C ILE A 71 9.64 -11.83 -0.65
N TRP A 72 10.05 -10.68 -1.17
CA TRP A 72 10.01 -10.36 -2.59
C TRP A 72 11.33 -9.75 -3.04
N ARG A 73 12.04 -10.43 -3.95
CA ARG A 73 13.40 -10.07 -4.38
C ARG A 73 14.36 -9.92 -3.21
N THR A 74 14.67 -8.69 -2.80
CA THR A 74 15.57 -8.37 -1.68
C THR A 74 14.82 -7.73 -0.52
N THR A 75 13.51 -7.52 -0.63
CA THR A 75 12.70 -6.98 0.46
C THR A 75 12.14 -8.13 1.27
N VAL A 76 12.46 -8.14 2.56
CA VAL A 76 11.89 -9.06 3.55
C VAL A 76 11.02 -8.24 4.49
N VAL A 77 9.81 -8.72 4.78
CA VAL A 77 8.89 -8.10 5.74
C VAL A 77 8.55 -9.12 6.82
N TRP A 78 8.36 -8.65 8.05
CA TRP A 78 8.00 -9.50 9.19
C TRP A 78 7.18 -8.70 10.19
N GLN A 79 6.50 -9.42 11.08
CA GLN A 79 5.90 -8.81 12.27
C GLN A 79 6.86 -8.93 13.46
N ASP A 80 6.91 -7.91 14.31
CA ASP A 80 7.78 -7.85 15.49
C ASP A 80 6.97 -7.40 16.72
N ASN A 81 7.10 -8.10 17.86
CA ASN A 81 6.34 -7.79 19.07
C ASN A 81 7.08 -6.94 20.12
N TYR A 82 8.17 -6.26 19.75
CA TYR A 82 9.06 -5.53 20.66
C TYR A 82 8.34 -4.57 21.62
N PHE A 83 7.29 -3.87 21.16
CA PHE A 83 6.56 -2.88 21.97
C PHE A 83 5.37 -3.44 22.77
N GLY A 84 5.15 -4.76 22.72
CA GLY A 84 4.08 -5.46 23.41
C GLY A 84 2.84 -5.71 22.55
N ASP A 85 2.84 -5.15 21.35
CA ASP A 85 1.97 -5.36 20.19
C ASP A 85 2.82 -5.69 18.96
N ASN A 86 2.22 -6.32 17.96
CA ASN A 86 2.92 -6.64 16.72
C ASN A 86 2.96 -5.43 15.78
N ASP A 87 4.16 -5.04 15.35
CA ASP A 87 4.39 -4.03 14.33
C ASP A 87 4.93 -4.67 13.04
N ILE A 88 4.82 -4.00 11.89
CA ILE A 88 5.44 -4.48 10.64
C ILE A 88 6.75 -3.76 10.38
N LEU A 89 7.82 -4.54 10.29
CA LEU A 89 9.14 -4.10 9.86
C LEU A 89 9.56 -4.75 8.54
N ALA A 90 10.58 -4.16 7.93
CA ALA A 90 11.15 -4.64 6.69
C ALA A 90 12.65 -4.44 6.62
N ALA A 91 13.29 -5.18 5.72
CA ALA A 91 14.72 -5.06 5.42
C ALA A 91 14.97 -5.22 3.92
N ASP A 92 15.89 -4.42 3.40
CA ASP A 92 16.57 -4.72 2.14
C ASP A 92 17.82 -5.57 2.40
N ILE A 93 17.78 -6.83 1.97
CA ILE A 93 18.85 -7.82 2.14
C ILE A 93 19.79 -7.89 0.92
N LEU A 94 19.83 -6.85 0.07
CA LEU A 94 20.77 -6.77 -1.06
C LEU A 94 22.23 -6.97 -0.60
N MET A 95 22.59 -6.36 0.53
CA MET A 95 23.85 -6.62 1.24
C MET A 95 23.58 -7.58 2.40
N ARG A 96 23.70 -8.88 2.16
CA ARG A 96 23.31 -9.94 3.11
C ARG A 96 24.06 -9.92 4.45
N ASP A 97 25.26 -9.37 4.47
CA ASP A 97 26.06 -9.19 5.69
C ASP A 97 25.65 -7.94 6.49
N ARG A 98 24.83 -7.07 5.88
CA ARG A 98 24.34 -5.80 6.44
C ARG A 98 22.93 -5.47 5.90
N PRO A 99 21.90 -6.23 6.31
CA PRO A 99 20.51 -5.88 6.01
C PRO A 99 20.23 -4.42 6.35
N ALA A 100 19.57 -3.70 5.43
CA ALA A 100 19.15 -2.33 5.64
C ALA A 100 17.70 -2.32 6.10
N GLU A 101 17.51 -2.20 7.40
CA GLU A 101 16.21 -2.36 8.04
C GLU A 101 15.48 -1.02 8.22
N PHE A 102 14.16 -1.07 8.15
CA PHE A 102 13.28 0.10 8.27
C PHE A 102 11.89 -0.33 8.75
N ALA A 103 11.17 0.61 9.35
CA ALA A 103 9.80 0.38 9.78
C ALA A 103 8.82 0.53 8.60
N VAL A 104 7.82 -0.34 8.53
CA VAL A 104 6.68 -0.18 7.63
C VAL A 104 5.57 0.56 8.38
N VAL A 105 5.20 0.08 9.56
CA VAL A 105 4.24 0.70 10.48
C VAL A 105 4.63 0.37 11.92
N LEU A 106 4.47 1.34 12.83
CA LEU A 106 4.78 1.24 14.27
C LEU A 106 3.61 1.84 15.10
N LEU A 107 2.38 1.60 14.67
CA LEU A 107 1.19 2.23 15.26
C LEU A 107 0.70 1.37 16.43
N GLU A 108 -0.02 2.00 17.37
CA GLU A 108 -0.63 1.24 18.47
C GLU A 108 -1.58 0.17 17.92
N GLY A 109 -1.55 -1.04 18.49
CA GLY A 109 -2.42 -2.15 18.08
C GLY A 109 -1.65 -3.25 17.35
N ASP A 110 -2.31 -4.38 17.09
CA ASP A 110 -1.65 -5.50 16.43
C ASP A 110 -1.73 -5.37 14.91
N GLN A 111 -0.58 -5.28 14.26
CA GLN A 111 -0.41 -5.48 12.82
C GLN A 111 0.21 -6.86 12.54
N GLN A 112 -0.48 -7.68 11.73
CA GLN A 112 -0.13 -9.08 11.54
C GLN A 112 -0.23 -9.53 10.08
N ASN A 113 0.31 -10.72 9.81
CA ASN A 113 0.18 -11.40 8.51
C ASN A 113 0.66 -10.55 7.33
N ALA A 114 1.76 -9.82 7.51
CA ALA A 114 2.33 -9.03 6.43
C ALA A 114 2.82 -9.89 5.27
N VAL A 115 2.44 -9.52 4.05
CA VAL A 115 2.90 -10.15 2.81
C VAL A 115 3.39 -9.08 1.83
N VAL A 116 4.51 -9.35 1.15
CA VAL A 116 5.10 -8.42 0.18
C VAL A 116 5.05 -8.96 -1.25
N SER A 117 4.65 -8.12 -2.20
CA SER A 117 4.78 -8.37 -3.63
C SER A 117 5.10 -7.07 -4.36
N GLY A 118 6.12 -7.09 -5.22
CA GLY A 118 6.60 -5.88 -5.87
C GLY A 118 7.18 -4.89 -4.85
N ASP A 119 6.62 -3.69 -4.84
CA ASP A 119 6.90 -2.62 -3.88
C ASP A 119 5.77 -2.45 -2.86
N THR A 120 4.83 -3.39 -2.79
CA THR A 120 3.64 -3.28 -1.96
C THR A 120 3.66 -4.33 -0.86
N VAL A 121 3.42 -3.88 0.37
CA VAL A 121 3.15 -4.75 1.53
C VAL A 121 1.69 -4.64 1.87
N VAL A 122 1.06 -5.75 2.24
CA VAL A 122 -0.29 -5.80 2.79
C VAL A 122 -0.27 -6.49 4.15
N TRP A 123 -1.10 -6.04 5.09
CA TRP A 123 -1.22 -6.62 6.44
C TRP A 123 -2.65 -6.48 6.95
N GLU A 124 -2.97 -7.22 8.01
CA GLU A 124 -4.19 -7.01 8.81
C GLU A 124 -3.88 -6.18 10.05
N ASP A 125 -4.78 -5.29 10.44
CA ASP A 125 -4.61 -4.34 11.54
C ASP A 125 -5.92 -4.23 12.34
N ASP A 126 -5.83 -4.24 13.68
CA ASP A 126 -6.99 -4.18 14.59
C ASP A 126 -7.27 -2.81 15.23
N PHE A 127 -6.64 -1.74 14.73
CA PHE A 127 -6.70 -0.39 15.29
C PHE A 127 -8.13 0.14 15.58
N TYR A 128 -9.13 -0.25 14.77
CA TYR A 128 -10.53 0.21 14.93
C TYR A 128 -11.43 -0.73 15.73
N GLY A 129 -10.88 -1.83 16.27
CA GLY A 129 -11.60 -2.81 17.10
C GLY A 129 -12.13 -4.03 16.34
N ASP A 130 -12.10 -3.99 15.01
CA ASP A 130 -12.17 -5.10 14.07
C ASP A 130 -10.93 -5.10 13.17
N TRP A 131 -10.65 -6.26 12.57
CA TRP A 131 -9.48 -6.42 11.70
C TRP A 131 -9.78 -5.89 10.30
N ASP A 132 -8.94 -5.00 9.81
CA ASP A 132 -9.05 -4.38 8.48
C ASP A 132 -7.78 -4.64 7.67
N ILE A 133 -7.83 -4.49 6.35
CA ILE A 133 -6.64 -4.70 5.49
C ILE A 133 -6.04 -3.36 5.09
N PHE A 134 -4.76 -3.22 5.43
CA PHE A 134 -3.94 -2.08 5.10
C PHE A 134 -2.81 -2.47 4.16
N ALA A 135 -2.21 -1.46 3.55
CA ALA A 135 -1.09 -1.65 2.66
C ALA A 135 -0.14 -0.45 2.69
N ALA A 136 1.07 -0.66 2.22
CA ALA A 136 2.05 0.39 2.06
C ALA A 136 2.86 0.22 0.78
N ARG A 137 3.22 1.35 0.16
CA ARG A 137 4.21 1.41 -0.92
C ARG A 137 5.60 1.63 -0.33
N LEU A 138 6.54 0.78 -0.74
CA LEU A 138 7.95 0.77 -0.35
C LEU A 138 8.86 1.38 -1.42
N SER A 139 8.31 2.14 -2.37
CA SER A 139 9.07 2.72 -3.49
C SER A 139 10.17 3.69 -3.01
N ASP A 140 9.98 4.33 -1.85
CA ASP A 140 11.02 5.02 -1.08
C ASP A 140 11.04 4.49 0.36
N GLN A 141 12.12 3.80 0.73
CA GLN A 141 12.28 3.23 2.08
C GLN A 141 12.38 4.30 3.18
N ASN A 142 12.70 5.56 2.83
CA ASN A 142 12.72 6.67 3.79
C ASN A 142 11.34 7.32 3.97
N GLN A 143 10.39 7.01 3.08
CA GLN A 143 9.06 7.59 3.08
C GLN A 143 8.04 6.53 2.65
N VAL A 144 7.85 5.54 3.53
CA VAL A 144 6.80 4.52 3.36
C VAL A 144 5.44 5.22 3.28
N SER A 145 4.66 4.88 2.25
CA SER A 145 3.33 5.47 2.01
C SER A 145 2.24 4.45 2.28
N GLU A 146 1.65 4.55 3.47
CA GLU A 146 0.51 3.73 3.90
C GLU A 146 -0.82 4.14 3.24
N PHE A 147 -1.71 3.18 3.00
CA PHE A 147 -3.07 3.37 2.57
C PHE A 147 -3.97 2.20 2.99
N VAL A 148 -5.27 2.47 3.15
CA VAL A 148 -6.28 1.46 3.46
C VAL A 148 -6.67 0.70 2.19
N VAL A 149 -6.65 -0.64 2.22
CA VAL A 149 -7.21 -1.49 1.15
C VAL A 149 -8.70 -1.66 1.35
N VAL A 150 -9.11 -2.05 2.56
CA VAL A 150 -10.51 -2.12 2.99
C VAL A 150 -10.59 -1.81 4.48
N SER A 151 -11.60 -1.02 4.84
CA SER A 151 -12.05 -0.85 6.22
C SER A 151 -13.56 -0.92 6.21
N ALA A 152 -14.10 -2.02 6.73
CA ALA A 152 -15.52 -2.35 6.66
C ALA A 152 -15.95 -3.08 7.93
N GLU A 153 -17.25 -3.07 8.24
CA GLU A 153 -17.75 -3.79 9.42
C GLU A 153 -17.43 -5.28 9.35
N GLY A 154 -16.85 -5.81 10.43
CA GLY A 154 -16.50 -7.22 10.57
C GLY A 154 -15.02 -7.47 10.33
N ASP A 155 -14.56 -8.69 10.57
CA ASP A 155 -13.12 -8.97 10.44
C ASP A 155 -12.75 -9.26 8.98
N GLN A 156 -11.75 -8.54 8.46
CA GLN A 156 -10.99 -8.84 7.25
C GLN A 156 -9.59 -9.32 7.66
N ARG A 157 -9.23 -10.55 7.25
CA ARG A 157 -8.02 -11.22 7.74
C ARG A 157 -7.31 -12.03 6.67
N TYR A 158 -6.10 -12.45 7.00
CA TYR A 158 -5.20 -13.28 6.20
C TYR A 158 -5.05 -12.76 4.77
N PRO A 159 -4.56 -11.52 4.59
CA PRO A 159 -4.34 -10.98 3.26
C PRO A 159 -3.21 -11.76 2.55
N ASP A 160 -3.31 -11.84 1.24
CA ASP A 160 -2.23 -12.25 0.34
C ASP A 160 -2.22 -11.35 -0.89
N ILE A 161 -1.07 -11.20 -1.54
CA ILE A 161 -0.89 -10.29 -2.68
C ILE A 161 0.01 -10.88 -3.76
N ASP A 162 -0.41 -10.73 -5.02
CA ASP A 162 0.47 -10.89 -6.18
C ASP A 162 0.25 -9.76 -7.18
N GLY A 163 1.31 -8.99 -7.44
CA GLY A 163 1.25 -7.79 -8.27
C GLY A 163 0.26 -6.78 -7.70
N HIS A 164 -0.81 -6.51 -8.43
CA HIS A 164 -1.86 -5.54 -8.06
C HIS A 164 -3.10 -6.19 -7.43
N LEU A 165 -3.14 -7.51 -7.29
CA LEU A 165 -4.30 -8.22 -6.75
C LEU A 165 -4.05 -8.61 -5.29
N VAL A 166 -4.83 -8.03 -4.39
CA VAL A 166 -4.89 -8.38 -2.97
C VAL A 166 -6.11 -9.27 -2.74
N VAL A 167 -5.98 -10.34 -1.96
CA VAL A 167 -7.10 -11.21 -1.56
C VAL A 167 -7.10 -11.38 -0.05
N TRP A 168 -8.27 -11.52 0.57
CA TRP A 168 -8.42 -11.74 2.01
C TRP A 168 -9.68 -12.55 2.29
N GLN A 169 -9.83 -13.03 3.53
CA GLN A 169 -11.09 -13.57 4.03
C GLN A 169 -11.83 -12.51 4.83
N GLU A 170 -13.14 -12.43 4.69
CA GLU A 170 -13.98 -11.45 5.39
C GLU A 170 -15.25 -12.10 5.95
N ASP A 171 -15.61 -11.75 7.20
CA ASP A 171 -16.85 -12.18 7.86
C ASP A 171 -17.85 -11.01 8.00
N ARG A 172 -18.84 -10.96 7.12
CA ARG A 172 -19.94 -9.97 7.18
C ARG A 172 -21.26 -10.52 7.73
N ASP A 173 -21.54 -11.80 7.51
CA ASP A 173 -22.86 -12.41 7.74
C ASP A 173 -22.79 -13.68 8.61
N GLY A 174 -21.70 -13.90 9.34
CA GLY A 174 -21.45 -15.07 10.20
C GLY A 174 -20.83 -16.26 9.46
N HIS A 175 -20.32 -16.03 8.26
CA HIS A 175 -19.58 -16.96 7.43
C HIS A 175 -18.42 -16.22 6.77
N TRP A 176 -17.26 -16.87 6.70
CA TRP A 176 -16.11 -16.31 6.00
C TRP A 176 -16.23 -16.52 4.50
N ASP A 177 -16.04 -15.46 3.73
CA ASP A 177 -15.95 -15.50 2.28
C ASP A 177 -14.60 -14.92 1.83
N ILE A 178 -14.17 -15.30 0.63
CA ILE A 178 -12.97 -14.71 0.01
C ILE A 178 -13.37 -13.47 -0.79
N TYR A 179 -12.65 -12.39 -0.55
CA TYR A 179 -12.74 -11.14 -1.29
C TYR A 179 -11.41 -10.81 -1.95
N GLY A 180 -11.48 -9.91 -2.93
CA GLY A 180 -10.30 -9.38 -3.61
C GLY A 180 -10.41 -7.88 -3.85
N HIS A 181 -9.26 -7.24 -3.96
CA HIS A 181 -9.11 -5.85 -4.33
C HIS A 181 -8.02 -5.72 -5.39
N ASN A 182 -8.36 -4.99 -6.44
CA ASN A 182 -7.41 -4.64 -7.48
C ASN A 182 -6.88 -3.24 -7.21
N LEU A 183 -5.59 -3.13 -6.85
CA LEU A 183 -4.92 -1.88 -6.46
C LEU A 183 -4.84 -0.85 -7.60
N VAL A 184 -4.82 -1.31 -8.85
CA VAL A 184 -4.80 -0.45 -10.05
C VAL A 184 -6.19 0.16 -10.29
N THR A 185 -7.22 -0.67 -10.33
CA THR A 185 -8.59 -0.21 -10.57
C THR A 185 -9.28 0.33 -9.31
N ARG A 186 -8.70 0.14 -8.12
CA ARG A 186 -9.26 0.42 -6.79
C ARG A 186 -10.65 -0.19 -6.60
N ARG A 187 -10.85 -1.41 -7.10
CA ARG A 187 -12.13 -2.12 -7.03
C ARG A 187 -12.01 -3.32 -6.12
N THR A 188 -12.88 -3.34 -5.12
CA THR A 188 -13.15 -4.52 -4.29
C THR A 188 -14.25 -5.36 -4.94
N PHE A 189 -14.12 -6.68 -4.87
CA PHE A 189 -15.06 -7.65 -5.39
C PHE A 189 -15.08 -8.91 -4.51
N ARG A 190 -16.20 -9.63 -4.54
CA ARG A 190 -16.37 -10.91 -3.83
C ARG A 190 -15.97 -12.06 -4.75
N ILE A 191 -15.18 -13.00 -4.26
CA ILE A 191 -14.72 -14.18 -5.03
C ILE A 191 -15.60 -15.39 -4.74
N THR A 192 -16.02 -15.58 -3.49
CA THR A 192 -16.89 -16.71 -3.08
C THR A 192 -18.14 -16.21 -2.40
N ASP A 193 -19.26 -16.90 -2.61
CA ASP A 193 -20.53 -16.66 -1.90
C ASP A 193 -21.23 -17.97 -1.49
N ASP A 194 -20.43 -19.02 -1.31
CA ASP A 194 -20.89 -20.36 -1.05
C ASP A 194 -21.20 -20.58 0.45
N PRO A 195 -22.10 -21.52 0.79
CA PRO A 195 -22.36 -21.86 2.18
C PRO A 195 -21.11 -22.33 2.94
N GLY A 196 -21.05 -22.08 4.24
CA GLY A 196 -19.90 -22.43 5.07
C GLY A 196 -18.77 -21.40 4.94
N ASP A 197 -17.61 -21.73 5.51
CA ASP A 197 -16.46 -20.83 5.55
C ASP A 197 -15.51 -21.12 4.39
N GLN A 198 -15.05 -20.05 3.77
CA GLN A 198 -13.91 -19.98 2.88
C GLN A 198 -12.83 -19.11 3.52
N ILE A 199 -11.66 -19.69 3.79
CA ILE A 199 -10.60 -19.06 4.60
C ILE A 199 -9.22 -19.28 3.99
N ARG A 200 -8.24 -18.52 4.50
CA ARG A 200 -6.81 -18.62 4.16
C ARG A 200 -6.57 -18.62 2.65
N PRO A 201 -6.96 -17.52 1.96
CA PRO A 201 -6.70 -17.43 0.54
C PRO A 201 -5.20 -17.35 0.26
N ALA A 202 -4.82 -17.77 -0.94
CA ALA A 202 -3.53 -17.44 -1.54
C ALA A 202 -3.73 -17.10 -3.02
N VAL A 203 -2.91 -16.20 -3.56
CA VAL A 203 -3.01 -15.69 -4.94
C VAL A 203 -1.70 -15.86 -5.69
N SER A 204 -1.81 -16.26 -6.97
CA SER A 204 -0.70 -16.23 -7.91
C SER A 204 -1.20 -15.91 -9.32
N GLY A 205 -0.72 -14.80 -9.87
CA GLY A 205 -1.20 -14.18 -11.10
C GLY A 205 -2.71 -13.94 -11.01
N THR A 206 -3.46 -14.70 -11.80
CA THR A 206 -4.92 -14.61 -11.83
C THR A 206 -5.62 -15.74 -11.08
N THR A 207 -4.87 -16.64 -10.44
CA THR A 207 -5.43 -17.80 -9.75
C THR A 207 -5.47 -17.53 -8.25
N VAL A 208 -6.65 -17.70 -7.65
CA VAL A 208 -6.86 -17.62 -6.20
C VAL A 208 -7.23 -19.00 -5.70
N VAL A 209 -6.60 -19.46 -4.62
CA VAL A 209 -6.87 -20.74 -3.95
C VAL A 209 -7.25 -20.51 -2.50
N TRP A 210 -8.10 -21.36 -1.91
CA TRP A 210 -8.55 -21.20 -0.52
C TRP A 210 -8.97 -22.53 0.12
N GLN A 211 -9.09 -22.54 1.45
CA GLN A 211 -9.70 -23.63 2.22
C GLN A 211 -11.20 -23.42 2.33
N ASP A 212 -11.98 -24.49 2.17
CA ASP A 212 -13.43 -24.41 2.04
C ASP A 212 -14.13 -25.57 2.75
N ASN A 213 -15.12 -25.26 3.60
CA ASN A 213 -15.89 -26.26 4.34
C ASN A 213 -17.35 -26.42 3.87
N ARG A 214 -17.72 -25.94 2.68
CA ARG A 214 -19.11 -25.92 2.15
C ARG A 214 -19.79 -27.29 2.09
N ARG A 215 -19.02 -28.38 2.18
CA ARG A 215 -19.49 -29.78 2.15
C ARG A 215 -19.28 -30.52 3.47
N GLY A 216 -18.84 -29.85 4.54
CA GLY A 216 -18.51 -30.44 5.84
C GLY A 216 -17.01 -30.48 6.12
N PRO A 217 -16.21 -31.34 5.44
CA PRO A 217 -14.75 -31.32 5.60
C PRO A 217 -14.13 -30.13 4.87
N TRP A 218 -12.97 -29.68 5.35
CA TRP A 218 -12.13 -28.69 4.67
C TRP A 218 -11.52 -29.29 3.39
N ASN A 219 -11.68 -28.60 2.27
CA ASN A 219 -11.09 -28.95 0.97
C ASN A 219 -10.39 -27.71 0.38
N ILE A 220 -9.54 -27.92 -0.62
CA ILE A 220 -8.89 -26.84 -1.36
C ILE A 220 -9.68 -26.55 -2.64
N TYR A 221 -10.07 -25.31 -2.83
CA TYR A 221 -10.73 -24.81 -4.05
C TYR A 221 -9.87 -23.74 -4.71
N ALA A 222 -10.19 -23.45 -5.97
CA ALA A 222 -9.51 -22.44 -6.76
C ALA A 222 -10.49 -21.75 -7.72
N ALA A 223 -10.22 -20.48 -8.00
CA ALA A 223 -10.84 -19.72 -9.08
C ALA A 223 -9.74 -19.08 -9.93
N VAL A 224 -9.95 -19.07 -11.25
CA VAL A 224 -9.14 -18.28 -12.18
C VAL A 224 -9.96 -17.06 -12.56
N LEU A 225 -9.42 -15.88 -12.29
CA LEU A 225 -10.04 -14.60 -12.59
C LEU A 225 -9.66 -14.17 -14.01
N ASP A 226 -10.63 -13.79 -14.84
CA ASP A 226 -10.41 -13.40 -16.24
C ASP A 226 -11.20 -12.13 -16.66
N GLY A 227 -11.79 -11.44 -15.68
CA GLY A 227 -12.61 -10.25 -15.87
C GLY A 227 -11.97 -8.94 -15.40
N PRO A 228 -12.77 -7.90 -15.11
CA PRO A 228 -12.27 -6.61 -14.64
C PRO A 228 -11.52 -6.67 -13.30
N GLU A 229 -11.67 -7.77 -12.55
CA GLU A 229 -11.02 -8.05 -11.26
C GLU A 229 -9.49 -8.10 -11.39
N VAL A 230 -8.98 -8.59 -12.52
CA VAL A 230 -7.53 -8.71 -12.80
C VAL A 230 -7.03 -7.68 -13.80
N ALA A 231 -7.86 -6.69 -14.13
CA ALA A 231 -7.48 -5.65 -15.07
C ALA A 231 -6.20 -4.93 -14.59
N ASP A 232 -5.21 -4.87 -15.47
CA ASP A 232 -3.96 -4.16 -15.28
C ASP A 232 -3.88 -2.96 -16.25
N CYS A 233 -2.81 -2.19 -16.14
CA CYS A 233 -2.54 -0.98 -16.87
C CYS A 233 -1.18 -1.08 -17.58
N PRO A 234 -1.12 -1.87 -18.66
CA PRO A 234 0.14 -2.08 -19.39
C PRO A 234 0.65 -0.81 -20.07
N LEU A 235 -0.21 0.19 -20.27
CA LEU A 235 0.14 1.51 -20.78
C LEU A 235 -0.62 2.58 -19.96
N PRO A 236 0.04 3.24 -19.00
CA PRO A 236 -0.52 4.37 -18.27
C PRO A 236 -1.08 5.42 -19.22
N PRO A 237 -2.27 5.98 -18.93
CA PRO A 237 -2.82 7.07 -19.73
C PRO A 237 -1.86 8.28 -19.69
N ALA A 238 -1.74 9.01 -20.79
CA ALA A 238 -0.87 10.19 -20.83
C ALA A 238 -1.33 11.21 -19.79
N GLY A 239 -0.46 11.51 -18.81
CA GLY A 239 -0.76 12.40 -17.69
C GLY A 239 -0.82 11.70 -16.33
N ASP A 240 -0.88 10.37 -16.31
CA ASP A 240 -0.60 9.56 -15.12
C ASP A 240 0.89 9.65 -14.82
N VAL A 241 1.25 10.38 -13.76
CA VAL A 241 2.64 10.57 -13.33
C VAL A 241 2.95 9.84 -12.03
N ASN A 242 1.93 9.37 -11.31
CA ASN A 242 2.10 8.63 -10.06
C ASN A 242 2.00 7.11 -10.25
N GLY A 243 1.66 6.63 -11.45
CA GLY A 243 1.57 5.22 -11.80
C GLY A 243 0.33 4.52 -11.24
N ASP A 244 -0.72 5.26 -10.88
CA ASP A 244 -1.98 4.69 -10.36
C ASP A 244 -3.02 4.38 -11.44
N CYS A 245 -2.64 4.57 -12.71
CA CYS A 245 -3.41 4.25 -13.90
C CYS A 245 -4.69 5.04 -14.06
N ARG A 246 -4.71 6.21 -13.43
CA ARG A 246 -5.72 7.24 -13.59
C ARG A 246 -5.01 8.54 -13.94
N VAL A 247 -5.80 9.48 -14.43
CA VAL A 247 -5.37 10.88 -14.54
C VAL A 247 -6.28 11.66 -13.61
N ASP A 248 -5.80 11.96 -12.41
CA ASP A 248 -6.55 12.64 -11.37
C ASP A 248 -5.72 13.71 -10.62
N PHE A 249 -6.20 14.18 -9.47
CA PHE A 249 -5.53 15.26 -8.74
C PHE A 249 -4.24 14.81 -8.05
N ALA A 250 -4.04 13.51 -7.82
CA ALA A 250 -2.80 12.98 -7.27
C ALA A 250 -1.64 13.18 -8.24
N ASP A 251 -1.87 13.03 -9.55
CA ASP A 251 -0.89 13.34 -10.59
C ASP A 251 -0.43 14.79 -10.55
N VAL A 252 -1.38 15.71 -10.34
CA VAL A 252 -1.09 17.14 -10.21
C VAL A 252 -0.27 17.42 -8.95
N ALA A 253 -0.53 16.72 -7.85
CA ALA A 253 0.23 16.87 -6.61
C ALA A 253 1.70 16.44 -6.79
N VAL A 254 1.96 15.31 -7.46
CA VAL A 254 3.32 14.85 -7.78
C VAL A 254 4.06 15.88 -8.65
N LEU A 255 3.37 16.42 -9.68
CA LEU A 255 3.95 17.48 -10.51
C LEU A 255 4.27 18.76 -9.70
N ALA A 256 3.38 19.15 -8.78
CA ALA A 256 3.57 20.32 -7.93
C ALA A 256 4.73 20.14 -6.94
N GLU A 257 4.86 18.96 -6.34
CA GLU A 257 5.96 18.64 -5.43
C GLU A 257 7.31 18.66 -6.15
N ALA A 258 7.39 18.00 -7.32
CA ALA A 258 8.59 18.04 -8.15
C ALA A 258 8.98 19.49 -8.53
N TRP A 259 7.98 20.36 -8.78
CA TRP A 259 8.22 21.78 -9.02
C TRP A 259 8.77 22.50 -7.77
N LEU A 260 8.22 22.26 -6.58
CA LEU A 260 8.72 22.83 -5.32
C LEU A 260 10.17 22.42 -5.01
N GLN A 261 10.55 21.17 -5.32
CA GLN A 261 11.90 20.66 -5.08
C GLN A 261 12.90 21.08 -6.18
N SER A 262 12.39 21.40 -7.37
CA SER A 262 13.20 21.97 -8.43
C SER A 262 13.66 23.37 -8.01
N HIS A 263 14.95 23.55 -7.76
CA HIS A 263 15.55 24.86 -7.43
C HIS A 263 15.61 25.78 -8.67
N LEU A 264 14.57 25.76 -9.51
CA LEU A 264 14.45 26.53 -10.75
C LEU A 264 14.24 28.03 -10.47
N ASP A 265 13.95 28.40 -9.22
CA ASP A 265 14.17 29.74 -8.69
C ASP A 265 15.67 30.00 -8.53
N GLY A 266 16.38 30.06 -9.67
CA GLY A 266 17.77 30.47 -9.71
C GLY A 266 17.96 31.77 -8.95
N ALA A 267 18.94 31.78 -8.05
CA ALA A 267 19.46 32.91 -7.30
C ALA A 267 19.15 34.28 -7.91
N LEU A 268 18.09 34.94 -7.45
CA LEU A 268 18.04 36.40 -7.45
C LEU A 268 19.01 36.87 -6.36
N THR A 269 20.30 36.86 -6.66
CA THR A 269 21.27 37.67 -5.92
C THR A 269 20.85 39.13 -6.10
N LEU A 270 20.09 39.65 -5.14
CA LEU A 270 19.95 41.09 -4.95
C LEU A 270 21.34 41.62 -4.61
N GLY A 271 22.03 42.16 -5.62
CA GLY A 271 23.18 43.02 -5.44
C GLY A 271 22.82 44.25 -4.58
N PRO A 272 23.82 45.01 -4.11
CA PRO A 272 23.66 45.97 -3.02
C PRO A 272 22.56 46.99 -3.30
N LYS A 273 21.77 47.27 -2.26
CA LYS A 273 20.70 48.28 -2.24
C LYS A 273 21.27 49.67 -2.54
N ASP A 274 21.18 50.09 -3.79
CA ASP A 274 21.21 51.50 -4.17
C ASP A 274 19.89 51.84 -4.88
N GLY A 275 19.04 52.64 -4.25
CA GLY A 275 17.84 53.20 -4.89
C GLY A 275 16.58 53.23 -4.02
N GLU A 276 16.62 53.87 -2.86
CA GLU A 276 15.42 54.47 -2.27
C GLU A 276 14.88 55.53 -3.24
N ASP A 277 14.01 55.20 -4.22
CA ASP A 277 13.27 56.26 -4.96
C ASP A 277 12.02 55.81 -5.78
N ALA A 278 11.51 54.58 -5.63
CA ALA A 278 10.42 54.08 -6.48
C ALA A 278 9.00 54.00 -5.84
N TRP A 279 8.77 54.57 -4.65
CA TRP A 279 7.47 54.44 -3.95
C TRP A 279 6.72 55.76 -3.65
N LYS A 280 7.15 56.90 -4.20
CA LYS A 280 6.58 58.23 -3.86
C LYS A 280 5.64 58.90 -4.89
N SER A 281 5.00 58.18 -5.81
CA SER A 281 4.19 58.84 -6.86
C SER A 281 2.71 58.44 -6.98
N LEU A 282 2.11 57.76 -6.00
CA LEU A 282 0.66 57.49 -6.03
C LEU A 282 -0.03 57.82 -4.69
N GLU A 283 0.11 59.06 -4.24
CA GLU A 283 -0.84 59.68 -3.32
C GLU A 283 -1.66 60.76 -4.06
N ARG A 284 -2.99 60.65 -3.94
CA ARG A 284 -3.99 61.59 -4.48
C ARG A 284 -3.83 63.00 -3.89
N PRO A 285 -4.36 64.03 -4.56
CA PRO A 285 -5.01 65.11 -3.83
C PRO A 285 -6.47 65.38 -4.22
N SER A 286 -7.10 66.13 -3.33
CA SER A 286 -8.51 66.32 -2.99
C SER A 286 -9.36 67.17 -3.94
N ASN A 287 -10.67 66.92 -3.82
CA ASN A 287 -11.82 67.83 -3.94
C ASN A 287 -11.55 69.31 -4.24
N ASP A 288 -12.25 69.81 -5.28
CA ASP A 288 -12.90 71.12 -5.26
C ASP A 288 -14.20 71.10 -6.09
N VAL A 289 -15.26 71.68 -5.53
CA VAL A 289 -16.60 71.89 -6.13
C VAL A 289 -16.79 73.40 -6.29
N PRO A 290 -17.42 73.91 -7.39
CA PRO A 290 -18.72 74.56 -7.19
C PRO A 290 -19.75 74.39 -8.34
N ASP A 291 -20.96 74.01 -7.91
CA ASP A 291 -22.30 74.57 -8.20
C ASP A 291 -22.65 75.12 -9.61
N ARG A 292 -23.73 74.56 -10.19
CA ARG A 292 -24.92 75.34 -10.65
C ARG A 292 -26.12 74.46 -11.06
N THR A 293 -27.20 74.65 -10.29
CA THR A 293 -28.62 74.82 -10.70
C THR A 293 -29.45 73.64 -11.27
N ARG A 294 -30.47 73.26 -10.48
CA ARG A 294 -31.76 72.58 -10.83
C ARG A 294 -32.73 73.57 -11.53
N PRO A 295 -33.80 73.13 -12.23
CA PRO A 295 -35.02 72.58 -11.60
C PRO A 295 -35.67 71.39 -12.37
N GLU A 296 -36.30 70.42 -11.67
CA GLU A 296 -37.76 70.10 -11.64
C GLU A 296 -38.38 69.71 -13.02
N GLU A 297 -39.20 68.66 -13.22
CA GLU A 297 -40.43 68.29 -12.52
C GLU A 297 -41.05 66.97 -13.10
N ARG A 298 -41.73 66.18 -12.23
CA ARG A 298 -42.97 65.38 -12.39
C ARG A 298 -43.35 64.62 -13.69
N ASN A 299 -43.69 63.32 -13.54
CA ASN A 299 -45.06 62.72 -13.54
C ASN A 299 -44.97 61.20 -13.87
N ARG A 300 -45.36 60.27 -12.99
CA ARG A 300 -46.72 59.71 -12.73
C ARG A 300 -47.43 59.03 -13.92
N ASN A 301 -47.79 57.77 -13.63
CA ASN A 301 -49.09 57.09 -13.83
C ASN A 301 -49.28 56.04 -14.96
N ARG A 302 -49.54 54.81 -14.46
CA ARG A 302 -50.76 53.98 -14.62
C ARG A 302 -50.97 53.11 -15.88
N GLY A 303 -51.29 51.86 -15.56
CA GLY A 303 -52.33 51.05 -16.21
C GLY A 303 -51.79 50.06 -17.26
N ALA A 304 -52.24 48.82 -17.38
CA ALA A 304 -53.37 48.15 -16.76
C ALA A 304 -53.18 46.63 -16.83
N THR A 305 -53.75 45.97 -15.85
CA THR A 305 -54.08 44.54 -15.77
C THR A 305 -55.09 44.13 -16.84
N ARG A 306 -55.00 42.88 -17.36
CA ARG A 306 -56.03 41.80 -17.28
C ARG A 306 -55.88 40.70 -18.36
N PRO A 307 -56.52 39.51 -18.19
CA PRO A 307 -55.90 38.21 -18.43
C PRO A 307 -56.70 37.24 -19.35
N LEU A 308 -56.22 35.99 -19.43
CA LEU A 308 -56.89 34.70 -19.70
C LEU A 308 -57.53 34.46 -21.08
N ALA A 309 -57.11 33.38 -21.76
CA ALA A 309 -57.91 32.17 -22.04
C ALA A 309 -57.24 31.29 -23.12
N GLY A 310 -57.26 29.97 -22.92
CA GLY A 310 -56.83 28.96 -23.90
C GLY A 310 -56.27 27.73 -23.21
#